data_AF-A0A3L6G2F9-F1
#
_entry.id   AF-A0A3L6G2F9-F1
#
_cell.length_a   1.000
_cell.length_b   1.000
_cell.length_c   1.000
_cell.angle_alpha   90.00
_cell.angle_beta   90.00
_cell.angle_gamma   90.00
#
_symmetry.space_group_name_H-M   'P 1'
#
loop_
_entity.id
_entity.type
_entity.pdbx_description
1 polymer ?
#
loop_
_entity_poly.entity_id
_entity_poly.type
_entity_poly.pdbx_seq_one_letter_code
_entity_poly.pdbx_strand_id
1 'polypeptide(L)'
;MQGAPPSTLLRVITIHQAVPNEASKLIEFQDVVQSTTEFENKLRSMMFLLPDRKDGKLTQFVDDVEVHFAVRKRSEILVKARNILVQYDYDSPLPEKCFTSKSALLVMKLVHGALKDASLSSARVAKEFCFAARDVLLLYRAIVPVQLEKQFDSLSQVAAIVHNDFYHLSQEILGLAFQYRADFPSDLQKQVVFVDLAPIFSQMADAILRRQIQLTVDTISEAIDGAEGFQNTHQPQHYESAKFSIEQVVFILEKIRIMWESILPRSIYRKSMCNVLGSVFSRITRDMLLIDDMAAEETLQVIHVMPYWFEITPNNYCPELLDMSLKSITSCWESGDLVRCGFTSSEVQNFIKAIFADSPLRKECLGWIVRTPA
;
A
#
# COMPACT_ATOMS: atom_id res chain seq x y z
N MET A 1 -26.62 -26.95 -44.58
CA MET A 1 -26.14 -26.91 -43.19
C MET A 1 -24.95 -27.86 -43.09
N GLN A 2 -23.72 -27.34 -43.10
CA GLN A 2 -22.53 -28.19 -42.90
C GLN A 2 -22.40 -28.47 -41.41
N GLY A 3 -22.67 -29.72 -41.00
CA GLY A 3 -22.40 -30.19 -39.64
C GLY A 3 -20.91 -30.09 -39.31
N ALA A 4 -20.59 -29.86 -38.04
CA ALA A 4 -19.20 -29.81 -37.59
C ALA A 4 -18.49 -31.12 -37.97
N PRO A 5 -17.24 -31.07 -38.49
CA PRO A 5 -16.55 -32.28 -38.91
C PRO A 5 -16.35 -33.22 -37.70
N PRO A 6 -16.41 -34.55 -37.89
CA PRO A 6 -16.33 -35.54 -36.80
C PRO A 6 -15.13 -35.35 -35.86
N SER A 7 -14.00 -34.89 -36.40
CA SER A 7 -12.79 -34.57 -35.63
C SER A 7 -12.97 -33.43 -34.63
N THR A 8 -13.88 -32.49 -34.89
CA THR A 8 -14.20 -31.38 -33.97
C THR A 8 -15.11 -31.85 -32.84
N LEU A 9 -16.04 -32.75 -33.13
CA LEU A 9 -16.92 -33.36 -32.11
C LEU A 9 -16.13 -34.28 -31.16
N LEU A 10 -15.25 -35.14 -31.68
CA LEU A 10 -14.36 -36.01 -30.88
C LEU A 10 -13.41 -35.20 -29.98
N ARG A 11 -12.88 -34.09 -30.50
CA ARG A 11 -11.99 -33.19 -29.75
C ARG A 11 -12.70 -32.51 -28.57
N VAL A 12 -13.93 -32.02 -28.79
CA VAL A 12 -14.72 -31.31 -27.77
C VAL A 12 -15.33 -32.27 -26.73
N ILE A 13 -15.80 -33.44 -27.16
CA ILE A 13 -16.60 -34.33 -26.29
C ILE A 13 -15.71 -35.27 -25.46
N THR A 14 -14.58 -35.74 -25.98
CA THR A 14 -13.84 -36.86 -25.35
C THR A 14 -12.44 -36.47 -24.87
N ILE A 15 -11.62 -35.83 -25.73
CA ILE A 15 -10.20 -35.61 -25.40
C ILE A 15 -10.00 -34.40 -24.49
N HIS A 16 -10.82 -33.35 -24.62
CA HIS A 16 -10.76 -32.20 -23.73
C HIS A 16 -11.02 -32.58 -22.25
N GLN A 17 -11.91 -33.53 -21.99
CA GLN A 17 -12.19 -34.03 -20.63
C GLN A 17 -11.03 -34.85 -20.06
N ALA A 18 -10.19 -35.43 -20.92
CA ALA A 18 -9.05 -36.23 -20.51
C ALA A 18 -7.82 -35.39 -20.15
N VAL A 19 -7.80 -34.08 -20.42
CA VAL A 19 -6.66 -33.20 -20.09
C VAL A 19 -6.40 -33.25 -18.57
N PRO A 20 -5.19 -33.64 -18.12
CA PRO A 20 -4.93 -33.90 -16.71
C PRO A 20 -5.09 -32.66 -15.83
N ASN A 21 -5.60 -32.82 -14.61
CA ASN A 21 -5.78 -31.71 -13.66
C ASN A 21 -4.52 -31.43 -12.81
N GLU A 22 -3.50 -32.28 -12.91
CA GLU A 22 -2.24 -32.23 -12.18
C GLU A 22 -1.06 -32.40 -13.14
N ALA A 23 0.04 -31.69 -12.89
CA ALA A 23 1.23 -31.73 -13.75
C ALA A 23 1.90 -33.11 -13.75
N SER A 24 1.86 -33.85 -12.64
CA SER A 24 2.38 -35.22 -12.53
C SER A 24 1.73 -36.20 -13.51
N LYS A 25 0.45 -35.98 -13.82
CA LYS A 25 -0.35 -36.83 -14.72
C LYS A 25 -0.18 -36.46 -16.20
N LEU A 26 0.60 -35.43 -16.54
CA LEU A 26 0.94 -35.11 -17.93
C LEU A 26 1.80 -36.21 -18.57
N ILE A 27 2.61 -36.91 -17.77
CA ILE A 27 3.44 -38.02 -18.25
C ILE A 27 2.53 -39.18 -18.72
N GLU A 28 1.51 -39.52 -17.92
CA GLU A 28 0.52 -40.56 -18.24
C GLU A 28 -0.33 -40.20 -19.46
N PHE A 29 -0.42 -38.91 -19.83
CA PHE A 29 -1.16 -38.48 -21.02
C PHE A 29 -0.45 -38.86 -22.33
N GLN A 30 0.82 -39.27 -22.31
CA GLN A 30 1.51 -39.75 -23.51
C GLN A 30 0.80 -40.95 -24.16
N ASP A 31 0.19 -41.83 -23.38
CA ASP A 31 -0.58 -42.97 -23.91
C ASP A 31 -1.80 -42.50 -24.71
N VAL A 32 -2.43 -41.40 -24.28
CA VAL A 32 -3.55 -40.76 -24.99
C VAL A 32 -3.07 -40.09 -26.27
N VAL A 33 -1.90 -39.43 -26.24
CA VAL A 33 -1.27 -38.84 -27.43
C VAL A 33 -1.01 -39.92 -28.48
N GLN A 34 -0.40 -41.04 -28.07
CA GLN A 34 -0.09 -42.15 -28.97
C GLN A 34 -1.35 -42.79 -29.54
N SER A 35 -2.33 -43.12 -28.68
CA SER A 35 -3.61 -43.70 -29.11
C SER A 35 -4.37 -42.79 -30.08
N THR A 36 -4.35 -41.48 -29.83
CA THR A 36 -5.01 -40.48 -30.69
C THR A 36 -4.32 -40.38 -32.05
N THR A 37 -2.99 -40.45 -32.07
CA THR A 37 -2.19 -40.44 -33.31
C THR A 37 -2.44 -41.69 -34.15
N GLU A 38 -2.46 -42.87 -33.53
CA GLU A 38 -2.78 -44.14 -34.20
C GLU A 38 -4.19 -44.13 -34.78
N PHE A 39 -5.16 -43.63 -34.00
CA PHE A 39 -6.54 -43.48 -34.45
C PHE A 39 -6.66 -42.53 -35.64
N GLU A 40 -6.01 -41.36 -35.58
CA GLU A 40 -6.05 -40.39 -36.68
C GLU A 40 -5.39 -40.95 -37.96
N ASN A 41 -4.29 -41.70 -37.83
CA ASN A 41 -3.66 -42.40 -38.95
C ASN A 41 -4.57 -43.46 -39.58
N LYS A 42 -5.35 -44.17 -38.76
CA LYS A 42 -6.33 -45.15 -39.25
C LYS A 42 -7.50 -44.49 -39.98
N LEU A 43 -7.95 -43.31 -39.52
CA LEU A 43 -8.96 -42.53 -40.25
C LEU A 43 -8.44 -42.02 -41.60
N ARG A 44 -7.15 -41.65 -41.68
CA ARG A 44 -6.50 -41.30 -42.95
C ARG A 44 -6.41 -42.49 -43.90
N SER A 45 -6.02 -43.67 -43.42
CA SER A 45 -5.92 -44.86 -44.28
C SER A 45 -7.27 -45.32 -44.82
N MET A 46 -8.36 -45.07 -44.08
CA MET A 46 -9.73 -45.31 -44.51
C MET A 46 -10.32 -44.18 -45.39
N MET A 47 -9.55 -43.16 -45.74
CA MET A 47 -9.98 -41.97 -46.50
C MET A 47 -11.09 -41.13 -45.85
N PHE A 48 -11.29 -41.25 -44.53
CA PHE A 48 -12.22 -40.39 -43.78
C PHE A 48 -11.64 -38.98 -43.51
N LEU A 49 -10.32 -38.83 -43.59
CA LEU A 49 -9.59 -37.55 -43.49
C LEU A 49 -8.82 -37.32 -44.80
N LEU A 50 -8.92 -36.11 -45.36
CA LEU A 50 -8.23 -35.77 -46.62
C LEU A 50 -6.75 -35.46 -46.34
N PRO A 51 -5.79 -35.95 -47.15
CA PRO A 51 -4.36 -35.74 -46.93
C PRO A 51 -3.91 -34.27 -46.97
N ASP A 52 -4.61 -33.44 -47.76
CA ASP A 52 -4.16 -32.11 -48.19
C ASP A 52 -4.82 -30.96 -47.41
N ARG A 53 -5.77 -31.27 -46.54
CA ARG A 53 -6.29 -30.29 -45.56
C ARG A 53 -5.47 -30.39 -44.29
N LYS A 54 -5.29 -29.26 -43.58
CA LYS A 54 -4.78 -29.20 -42.19
C LYS A 54 -5.74 -29.88 -41.21
N ASP A 55 -6.03 -31.16 -41.45
CA ASP A 55 -6.98 -31.99 -40.73
C ASP A 55 -6.31 -32.74 -39.56
N GLY A 56 -5.03 -32.47 -39.31
CA GLY A 56 -4.23 -32.84 -38.13
C GLY A 56 -4.75 -32.33 -36.78
N LYS A 57 -6.05 -32.07 -36.66
CA LYS A 57 -6.65 -31.33 -35.54
C LYS A 57 -6.69 -32.11 -34.24
N LEU A 58 -6.62 -33.44 -34.27
CA LEU A 58 -6.64 -34.29 -33.08
C LEU A 58 -5.22 -34.49 -32.57
N THR A 59 -4.28 -34.93 -33.41
CA THR A 59 -2.84 -35.03 -33.07
C THR A 59 -2.28 -33.68 -32.63
N GLN A 60 -2.54 -32.58 -33.36
CA GLN A 60 -2.11 -31.24 -32.93
C GLN A 60 -2.70 -30.85 -31.56
N PHE A 61 -3.92 -31.26 -31.25
CA PHE A 61 -4.55 -30.96 -29.97
C PHE A 61 -3.92 -31.74 -28.81
N VAL A 62 -3.64 -33.04 -28.99
CA VAL A 62 -2.97 -33.82 -27.95
C VAL A 62 -1.49 -33.46 -27.80
N ASP A 63 -0.82 -33.05 -28.87
CA ASP A 63 0.56 -32.52 -28.83
C ASP A 63 0.65 -31.22 -28.03
N ASP A 64 -0.42 -30.41 -28.05
CA ASP A 64 -0.55 -29.16 -27.29
C ASP A 64 -1.19 -29.35 -25.90
N VAL A 65 -1.27 -30.58 -25.37
CA VAL A 65 -1.89 -30.85 -24.05
C VAL A 65 -1.30 -30.01 -22.92
N GLU A 66 0.02 -29.79 -22.92
CA GLU A 66 0.69 -28.95 -21.93
C GLU A 66 0.18 -27.50 -21.98
N VAL A 67 -0.11 -26.99 -23.19
CA VAL A 67 -0.68 -25.65 -23.38
C VAL A 67 -2.11 -25.60 -22.85
N HIS A 68 -2.92 -26.62 -23.14
CA HIS A 68 -4.29 -26.71 -22.64
C HIS A 68 -4.33 -26.79 -21.10
N PHE A 69 -3.47 -27.61 -20.51
CA PHE A 69 -3.30 -27.70 -19.06
C PHE A 69 -2.89 -26.35 -18.46
N ALA A 70 -1.84 -25.73 -19.01
CA ALA A 70 -1.30 -24.48 -18.50
C ALA A 70 -2.31 -23.33 -18.57
N VAL A 71 -3.03 -23.19 -19.69
CA VAL A 71 -4.08 -22.17 -19.88
C VAL A 71 -5.22 -22.38 -18.89
N ARG A 72 -5.69 -23.62 -18.71
CA ARG A 72 -6.75 -23.93 -17.74
C ARG A 72 -6.30 -23.60 -16.32
N LYS A 73 -5.09 -24.01 -15.93
CA LYS A 73 -4.55 -23.74 -14.59
C LYS A 73 -4.34 -22.26 -14.33
N ARG A 74 -3.83 -21.51 -15.31
CA ARG A 74 -3.75 -20.04 -15.23
C ARG A 74 -5.13 -19.44 -14.98
N SER A 75 -6.16 -19.87 -15.71
CA SER A 75 -7.53 -19.41 -15.49
C SER A 75 -8.04 -19.74 -14.08
N GLU A 76 -7.77 -20.93 -13.55
CA GLU A 76 -8.13 -21.31 -12.19
C GLU A 76 -7.46 -20.42 -11.14
N ILE A 77 -6.17 -20.12 -11.30
CA ILE A 77 -5.41 -19.24 -10.41
C ILE A 77 -6.02 -17.83 -10.42
N LEU A 78 -6.32 -17.29 -11.59
CA LEU A 78 -6.90 -15.94 -11.72
C LEU A 78 -8.32 -15.85 -11.16
N VAL A 79 -9.13 -16.90 -11.32
CA VAL A 79 -10.45 -16.98 -10.69
C VAL A 79 -10.33 -16.99 -9.16
N LYS A 80 -9.40 -17.77 -8.60
CA LYS A 80 -9.15 -17.78 -7.15
C LYS A 80 -8.71 -16.40 -6.66
N ALA A 81 -7.78 -15.74 -7.36
CA ALA A 81 -7.34 -14.39 -7.02
C ALA A 81 -8.50 -13.40 -7.07
N ARG A 82 -9.33 -13.42 -8.12
CA ARG A 82 -10.53 -12.59 -8.22
C ARG A 82 -11.47 -12.80 -7.04
N ASN A 83 -11.72 -14.06 -6.64
CA ASN A 83 -12.62 -14.35 -5.51
C ASN A 83 -12.09 -13.78 -4.19
N ILE A 84 -10.78 -13.85 -3.95
CA ILE A 84 -10.13 -13.23 -2.79
C ILE A 84 -10.31 -11.71 -2.82
N LEU A 85 -10.10 -11.09 -3.99
CA LEU A 85 -10.17 -9.63 -4.14
C LEU A 85 -11.60 -9.11 -4.04
N VAL A 86 -12.60 -9.84 -4.55
CA VAL A 86 -14.01 -9.45 -4.43
C VAL A 86 -14.49 -9.57 -2.99
N GLN A 87 -14.08 -10.62 -2.26
CA GLN A 87 -14.41 -10.84 -0.85
C GLN A 87 -13.39 -10.18 0.08
N TYR A 88 -12.93 -8.98 -0.25
CA TYR A 88 -11.85 -8.32 0.46
C TYR A 88 -12.16 -8.15 1.95
N ASP A 89 -11.43 -8.87 2.80
CA ASP A 89 -11.61 -8.84 4.25
C ASP A 89 -10.70 -7.78 4.87
N TYR A 90 -11.30 -6.67 5.29
CA TYR A 90 -10.64 -5.55 5.96
C TYR A 90 -10.95 -5.47 7.47
N ASP A 91 -11.77 -6.38 8.01
CA ASP A 91 -12.34 -6.29 9.37
C ASP A 91 -11.45 -6.88 10.47
N SER A 92 -10.25 -7.36 10.16
CA SER A 92 -9.31 -7.84 11.18
C SER A 92 -7.85 -7.70 10.74
N PRO A 93 -7.10 -6.70 11.26
CA PRO A 93 -5.65 -6.85 11.35
C PRO A 93 -5.35 -8.13 12.14
N LEU A 94 -4.50 -8.99 11.57
CA LEU A 94 -4.13 -10.25 12.21
C LEU A 94 -3.39 -9.97 13.54
N PRO A 95 -3.51 -10.84 14.56
CA PRO A 95 -2.94 -10.55 15.87
C PRO A 95 -1.43 -10.32 15.86
N GLU A 96 -1.03 -9.27 16.57
CA GLU A 96 0.27 -8.89 17.13
C GLU A 96 1.52 -8.71 16.27
N LYS A 97 1.61 -9.14 15.00
CA LYS A 97 2.82 -8.84 14.18
C LYS A 97 2.60 -8.58 12.69
N CYS A 98 1.38 -8.72 12.19
CA CYS A 98 1.13 -8.65 10.75
C CYS A 98 0.13 -7.52 10.46
N PHE A 99 0.66 -6.35 10.13
CA PHE A 99 -0.11 -5.14 9.84
C PHE A 99 -0.81 -5.16 8.46
N THR A 100 -0.99 -6.35 7.88
CA THR A 100 -1.49 -6.58 6.52
C THR A 100 -2.82 -7.33 6.55
N SER A 101 -3.67 -7.09 5.56
CA SER A 101 -4.93 -7.81 5.40
C SER A 101 -4.72 -9.27 5.06
N LYS A 102 -5.73 -10.08 5.39
CA LYS A 102 -5.81 -11.48 4.99
C LYS A 102 -5.80 -11.63 3.47
N SER A 103 -6.42 -10.70 2.74
CA SER A 103 -6.46 -10.71 1.28
C SER A 103 -5.07 -10.58 0.65
N ALA A 104 -4.23 -9.66 1.14
CA ALA A 104 -2.86 -9.51 0.63
C ALA A 104 -2.03 -10.78 0.87
N LEU A 105 -2.14 -11.40 2.05
CA LEU A 105 -1.46 -12.65 2.37
C LEU A 105 -1.94 -13.83 1.50
N LEU A 106 -3.25 -13.96 1.29
CA LEU A 106 -3.81 -15.01 0.43
C LEU A 106 -3.40 -14.83 -1.04
N VAL A 107 -3.33 -13.58 -1.52
CA VAL A 107 -2.82 -13.25 -2.85
C VAL A 107 -1.35 -13.65 -2.98
N MET A 108 -0.51 -13.29 -2.01
CA MET A 108 0.91 -13.69 -2.05
C MET A 108 1.08 -15.21 -1.95
N LYS A 109 0.25 -15.90 -1.15
CA LYS A 109 0.24 -17.37 -1.10
C LYS A 109 -0.10 -18.01 -2.45
N LEU A 110 -1.03 -17.43 -3.23
CA LEU A 110 -1.32 -17.89 -4.59
C LEU A 110 -0.12 -17.67 -5.54
N VAL A 111 0.57 -16.54 -5.42
CA VAL A 111 1.78 -16.23 -6.20
C VAL A 111 2.88 -17.25 -5.92
N HIS A 112 3.19 -17.51 -4.65
CA HIS A 112 4.16 -18.55 -4.26
C HIS A 112 3.76 -19.95 -4.75
N GLY A 113 2.47 -20.30 -4.66
CA GLY A 113 1.95 -21.56 -5.17
C GLY A 113 2.20 -21.72 -6.68
N ALA A 114 1.85 -20.70 -7.46
CA ALA A 114 2.06 -20.70 -8.91
C ALA A 114 3.55 -20.78 -9.29
N LEU A 115 4.43 -20.06 -8.59
CA LEU A 115 5.88 -20.10 -8.83
C LEU A 115 6.51 -21.44 -8.44
N LYS A 116 6.03 -22.06 -7.35
CA LYS A 116 6.48 -23.40 -6.94
C LYS A 116 6.02 -24.47 -7.93
N ASP A 117 4.78 -24.41 -8.41
CA ASP A 117 4.30 -25.34 -9.43
C ASP A 117 5.08 -25.14 -10.74
N ALA A 118 5.46 -23.90 -11.04
CA ALA A 118 6.25 -23.56 -12.23
C ALA A 118 7.66 -24.14 -12.19
N SER A 119 8.33 -24.15 -11.02
CA SER A 119 9.69 -24.72 -10.90
C SER A 119 9.73 -26.23 -11.07
N LEU A 120 8.59 -26.91 -10.89
CA LEU A 120 8.44 -28.35 -11.07
C LEU A 120 7.90 -28.74 -12.47
N SER A 121 7.68 -27.77 -13.35
CA SER A 121 6.99 -27.96 -14.63
C SER A 121 7.91 -27.83 -15.84
N SER A 122 7.43 -28.28 -17.01
CA SER A 122 8.12 -28.05 -18.30
C SER A 122 8.27 -26.55 -18.57
N ALA A 123 9.25 -26.15 -19.39
CA ALA A 123 9.52 -24.74 -19.68
C ALA A 123 8.30 -23.98 -20.24
N ARG A 124 7.44 -24.67 -21.01
CA ARG A 124 6.21 -24.10 -21.57
C ARG A 124 5.16 -23.83 -20.49
N VAL A 125 4.93 -24.81 -19.61
CA VAL A 125 3.97 -24.69 -18.50
C VAL A 125 4.46 -23.69 -17.46
N ALA A 126 5.75 -23.73 -17.12
CA ALA A 126 6.40 -22.82 -16.18
C ALA A 126 6.21 -21.34 -16.58
N LYS A 127 6.35 -21.03 -17.88
CA LYS A 127 6.12 -19.70 -18.43
C LYS A 127 4.69 -19.20 -18.16
N GLU A 128 3.68 -20.01 -18.42
CA GLU A 128 2.28 -19.63 -18.16
C GLU A 128 1.98 -19.44 -16.68
N PHE A 129 2.61 -20.22 -15.80
CA PHE A 129 2.45 -20.06 -14.35
C PHE A 129 3.17 -18.82 -13.83
N CYS A 130 4.33 -18.47 -14.39
CA CYS A 130 4.98 -17.18 -14.12
C CYS A 130 4.08 -16.00 -14.55
N PHE A 131 3.43 -16.10 -15.70
CA PHE A 131 2.43 -15.10 -16.12
C PHE A 131 1.22 -15.07 -15.20
N ALA A 132 0.71 -16.23 -14.77
CA ALA A 132 -0.39 -16.28 -13.81
C ALA A 132 -0.02 -15.59 -12.49
N ALA A 133 1.15 -15.89 -11.94
CA ALA A 133 1.67 -15.25 -10.71
C ALA A 133 1.77 -13.72 -10.87
N ARG A 134 2.30 -13.25 -12.00
CA ARG A 134 2.39 -11.82 -12.31
C ARG A 134 1.01 -11.18 -12.43
N ASP A 135 0.09 -11.81 -13.15
CA ASP A 135 -1.27 -11.32 -13.37
C ASP A 135 -2.07 -11.24 -12.06
N VAL A 136 -1.84 -12.16 -11.12
CA VAL A 136 -2.44 -12.08 -9.77
C VAL A 136 -2.06 -10.79 -9.05
N LEU A 137 -0.78 -10.38 -9.10
CA LEU A 137 -0.33 -9.11 -8.53
C LEU A 137 -0.96 -7.93 -9.29
N LEU A 138 -0.99 -7.98 -10.62
CA LEU A 138 -1.61 -6.93 -11.43
C LEU A 138 -3.11 -6.78 -11.16
N LEU A 139 -3.83 -7.89 -10.89
CA LEU A 139 -5.23 -7.87 -10.49
C LEU A 139 -5.41 -7.19 -9.13
N TYR A 140 -4.57 -7.50 -8.13
CA TYR A 140 -4.61 -6.81 -6.83
C TYR A 140 -4.46 -5.30 -7.03
N ARG A 141 -3.43 -4.90 -7.80
CA ARG A 141 -3.16 -3.50 -8.14
C ARG A 141 -4.34 -2.80 -8.82
N ALA A 142 -5.04 -3.49 -9.71
CA ALA A 142 -6.12 -2.89 -10.49
C ALA A 142 -7.46 -2.83 -9.73
N ILE A 143 -7.76 -3.83 -8.92
CA ILE A 143 -9.08 -3.99 -8.28
C ILE A 143 -9.16 -3.24 -6.96
N VAL A 144 -8.17 -3.40 -6.08
CA VAL A 144 -8.24 -2.89 -4.70
C VAL A 144 -8.43 -1.36 -4.66
N PRO A 145 -7.70 -0.55 -5.46
CA PRO A 145 -7.88 0.89 -5.40
C PRO A 145 -9.24 1.38 -5.88
N VAL A 146 -9.81 0.72 -6.87
CA VAL A 146 -11.14 1.06 -7.42
C VAL A 146 -12.24 0.63 -6.45
N GLN A 147 -12.09 -0.55 -5.85
CA GLN A 147 -13.06 -1.08 -4.89
C GLN A 147 -13.13 -0.26 -3.60
N LEU A 148 -12.01 0.34 -3.19
CA LEU A 148 -11.88 1.06 -1.91
C LEU A 148 -11.73 2.58 -2.08
N GLU A 149 -12.09 3.12 -3.24
CA GLU A 149 -11.93 4.54 -3.58
C GLU A 149 -12.58 5.46 -2.54
N LYS A 150 -13.83 5.16 -2.13
CA LYS A 150 -14.57 5.95 -1.12
C LYS A 150 -13.87 5.97 0.24
N GLN A 151 -13.24 4.86 0.61
CA GLN A 151 -12.48 4.74 1.85
C GLN A 151 -11.19 5.54 1.77
N PHE A 152 -10.63 5.75 0.58
CA PHE A 152 -9.45 6.60 0.39
C PHE A 152 -9.77 8.09 0.38
N ASP A 153 -11.03 8.46 0.11
CA ASP A 153 -11.54 9.84 0.12
C ASP A 153 -11.92 10.34 1.51
N SER A 154 -11.85 9.49 2.53
CA SER A 154 -12.18 9.81 3.92
C SER A 154 -11.09 9.33 4.89
N LEU A 155 -11.09 9.86 6.11
CA LEU A 155 -10.21 9.39 7.19
C LEU A 155 -10.61 7.96 7.58
N SER A 156 -9.83 6.99 7.09
CA SER A 156 -10.22 5.58 7.13
C SER A 156 -9.10 4.68 7.60
N GLN A 157 -9.44 3.82 8.56
CA GLN A 157 -8.56 2.75 9.03
C GLN A 157 -8.17 1.80 7.88
N VAL A 158 -9.10 1.57 6.96
CA VAL A 158 -8.91 0.68 5.80
C VAL A 158 -7.80 1.21 4.89
N ALA A 159 -7.68 2.53 4.72
CA ALA A 159 -6.63 3.11 3.89
C ALA A 159 -5.22 2.85 4.45
N ALA A 160 -5.06 2.91 5.78
CA ALA A 160 -3.80 2.58 6.45
C ALA A 160 -3.43 1.09 6.29
N ILE A 161 -4.42 0.19 6.38
CA ILE A 161 -4.20 -1.25 6.12
C ILE A 161 -3.77 -1.48 4.67
N VAL A 162 -4.45 -0.85 3.71
CA VAL A 162 -4.12 -1.02 2.29
C VAL A 162 -2.74 -0.42 1.96
N HIS A 163 -2.34 0.68 2.60
CA HIS A 163 -0.95 1.17 2.52
C HIS A 163 0.04 0.06 2.92
N ASN A 164 -0.16 -0.57 4.08
CA ASN A 164 0.70 -1.65 4.54
C ASN A 164 0.69 -2.86 3.59
N ASP A 165 -0.47 -3.19 3.01
CA ASP A 165 -0.58 -4.28 2.04
C ASP A 165 0.26 -4.02 0.79
N PHE A 166 0.11 -2.85 0.17
CA PHE A 166 0.91 -2.49 -0.99
C PHE A 166 2.41 -2.44 -0.66
N TYR A 167 2.77 -1.93 0.52
CA TYR A 167 4.15 -1.90 0.99
C TYR A 167 4.71 -3.32 1.20
N HIS A 168 3.97 -4.19 1.88
CA HIS A 168 4.36 -5.57 2.13
C HIS A 168 4.50 -6.37 0.83
N LEU A 169 3.51 -6.28 -0.06
CA LEU A 169 3.57 -6.92 -1.38
C LEU A 169 4.78 -6.43 -2.18
N SER A 170 5.13 -5.15 -2.11
CA SER A 170 6.36 -4.64 -2.73
C SER A 170 7.62 -5.33 -2.21
N GLN A 171 7.74 -5.56 -0.89
CA GLN A 171 8.89 -6.22 -0.29
C GLN A 171 8.95 -7.71 -0.66
N GLU A 172 7.81 -8.40 -0.59
CA GLU A 172 7.71 -9.81 -0.99
C GLU A 172 8.07 -10.01 -2.46
N ILE A 173 7.61 -9.13 -3.36
CA ILE A 173 7.95 -9.17 -4.80
C ILE A 173 9.47 -9.16 -5.01
N LEU A 174 10.22 -8.33 -4.26
CA LEU A 174 11.68 -8.31 -4.33
C LEU A 174 12.30 -9.63 -3.84
N GLY A 175 11.68 -10.27 -2.85
CA GLY A 175 12.09 -11.57 -2.32
C GLY A 175 11.84 -12.75 -3.26
N LEU A 176 10.82 -12.69 -4.11
CA LEU A 176 10.46 -13.79 -5.04
C LEU A 176 11.63 -14.18 -5.95
N ALA A 177 12.35 -13.19 -6.47
CA ALA A 177 13.53 -13.42 -7.30
C ALA A 177 14.62 -14.20 -6.55
N PHE A 178 14.85 -13.87 -5.28
CA PHE A 178 15.85 -14.57 -4.47
C PHE A 178 15.42 -16.00 -4.17
N GLN A 179 14.13 -16.22 -3.88
CA GLN A 179 13.61 -17.51 -3.48
C GLN A 179 13.53 -18.52 -4.63
N TYR A 180 13.09 -18.09 -5.81
CA TYR A 180 12.74 -19.02 -6.89
C TYR A 180 13.72 -19.05 -8.05
N ARG A 181 14.52 -18.00 -8.29
CA ARG A 181 15.31 -17.89 -9.53
C ARG A 181 16.27 -19.06 -9.78
N ALA A 182 16.85 -19.63 -8.73
CA ALA A 182 17.77 -20.76 -8.85
C ALA A 182 17.09 -22.04 -9.37
N ASP A 183 15.78 -22.17 -9.15
CA ASP A 183 15.01 -23.36 -9.54
C ASP A 183 14.58 -23.33 -11.01
N PHE A 184 14.85 -22.23 -11.75
CA PHE A 184 14.44 -22.07 -13.15
C PHE A 184 15.62 -22.13 -14.13
N PRO A 185 15.42 -22.72 -15.33
CA PRO A 185 16.36 -22.62 -16.43
C PRO A 185 16.72 -21.17 -16.76
N SER A 186 17.94 -20.94 -17.26
CA SER A 186 18.50 -19.60 -17.56
C SER A 186 17.55 -18.69 -18.35
N ASP A 187 16.82 -19.28 -19.30
CA ASP A 187 15.93 -18.55 -20.22
C ASP A 187 14.64 -18.06 -19.55
N LEU A 188 14.24 -18.71 -18.44
CA LEU A 188 13.04 -18.39 -17.67
C LEU A 188 13.34 -17.55 -16.43
N GLN A 189 14.60 -17.47 -15.98
CA GLN A 189 14.97 -16.70 -14.79
C GLN A 189 14.54 -15.23 -14.83
N LYS A 190 14.51 -14.61 -16.01
CA LYS A 190 14.04 -13.22 -16.17
C LYS A 190 12.55 -13.06 -15.89
N GLN A 191 11.77 -14.13 -16.03
CA GLN A 191 10.30 -14.09 -15.91
C GLN A 191 9.82 -14.17 -14.46
N VAL A 192 10.63 -14.67 -13.52
CA VAL A 192 10.26 -14.81 -12.09
C VAL A 192 10.65 -13.62 -11.22
N VAL A 193 11.32 -12.62 -11.82
CA VAL A 193 11.98 -11.56 -11.06
C VAL A 193 11.01 -10.46 -10.63
N PHE A 194 9.98 -10.17 -11.43
CA PHE A 194 8.93 -9.15 -11.17
C PHE A 194 9.42 -7.79 -10.59
N VAL A 195 10.71 -7.47 -10.72
CA VAL A 195 11.34 -6.29 -10.10
C VAL A 195 10.73 -4.99 -10.61
N ASP A 196 10.14 -5.01 -11.80
CA ASP A 196 9.42 -3.86 -12.35
C ASP A 196 8.12 -3.54 -11.60
N LEU A 197 7.51 -4.52 -10.91
CA LEU A 197 6.28 -4.32 -10.13
C LEU A 197 6.54 -3.74 -8.74
N ALA A 198 7.64 -4.11 -8.08
CA ALA A 198 7.91 -3.67 -6.71
C ALA A 198 7.89 -2.12 -6.55
N PRO A 199 8.60 -1.32 -7.38
CA PRO A 199 8.53 0.12 -7.30
C PRO A 199 7.12 0.69 -7.49
N ILE A 200 6.31 0.06 -8.35
CA ILE A 200 4.92 0.49 -8.60
C ILE A 200 4.08 0.29 -7.34
N PHE A 201 4.21 -0.87 -6.69
CA PHE A 201 3.49 -1.16 -5.43
C PHE A 201 3.94 -0.22 -4.30
N SER A 202 5.25 0.01 -4.16
CA SER A 202 5.77 0.98 -3.17
C SER A 202 5.23 2.39 -3.42
N GLN A 203 5.20 2.86 -4.67
CA GLN A 203 4.66 4.18 -5.00
C GLN A 203 3.18 4.31 -4.68
N MET A 204 2.39 3.25 -4.91
CA MET A 204 0.97 3.21 -4.57
C MET A 204 0.76 3.22 -3.06
N ALA A 205 1.55 2.44 -2.31
CA ALA A 205 1.53 2.49 -0.85
C ALA A 205 1.75 3.94 -0.36
N ASP A 206 2.81 4.58 -0.84
CA ASP A 206 3.11 5.95 -0.43
C ASP A 206 2.03 6.95 -0.86
N ALA A 207 1.42 6.77 -2.03
CA ALA A 207 0.36 7.65 -2.53
C ALA A 207 -0.88 7.58 -1.63
N ILE A 208 -1.28 6.38 -1.19
CA ILE A 208 -2.41 6.18 -0.28
C ILE A 208 -2.14 6.87 1.06
N LEU A 209 -0.97 6.65 1.66
CA LEU A 209 -0.63 7.25 2.95
C LEU A 209 -0.50 8.77 2.86
N ARG A 210 0.14 9.29 1.81
CA ARG A 210 0.22 10.75 1.57
C ARG A 210 -1.17 11.37 1.45
N ARG A 211 -2.09 10.70 0.75
CA ARG A 211 -3.47 11.16 0.62
C ARG A 211 -4.18 11.23 1.98
N GLN A 212 -4.01 10.20 2.82
CA GLN A 212 -4.59 10.20 4.17
C GLN A 212 -3.99 11.29 5.06
N ILE A 213 -2.68 11.52 4.99
CA ILE A 213 -2.02 12.65 5.69
C ILE A 213 -2.62 13.99 5.23
N GLN A 214 -2.80 14.17 3.91
CA GLN A 214 -3.36 15.42 3.38
C GLN A 214 -4.81 15.62 3.82
N LEU A 215 -5.66 14.60 3.72
CA LEU A 215 -7.04 14.68 4.21
C LEU A 215 -7.09 15.05 5.70
N THR A 216 -6.20 14.50 6.52
CA THR A 216 -6.09 14.86 7.94
C THR A 216 -5.71 16.33 8.11
N VAL A 217 -4.70 16.79 7.37
CA VAL A 217 -4.25 18.19 7.41
C VAL A 217 -5.36 19.13 6.98
N ASP A 218 -6.09 18.81 5.91
CA ASP A 218 -7.20 19.62 5.41
C ASP A 218 -8.34 19.67 6.45
N THR A 219 -8.73 18.52 7.01
CA THR A 219 -9.75 18.44 8.08
C THR A 219 -9.35 19.26 9.32
N ILE A 220 -8.08 19.20 9.73
CA ILE A 220 -7.61 20.00 10.86
C ILE A 220 -7.58 21.50 10.50
N SER A 221 -7.22 21.84 9.27
CA SER A 221 -7.23 23.23 8.80
C SER A 221 -8.64 23.81 8.81
N GLU A 222 -9.64 23.05 8.35
CA GLU A 222 -11.05 23.44 8.44
C GLU A 222 -11.51 23.62 9.90
N ALA A 223 -11.06 22.75 10.81
CA ALA A 223 -11.35 22.88 12.23
C ALA A 223 -10.73 24.16 12.83
N ILE A 224 -9.50 24.51 12.44
CA ILE A 224 -8.84 25.76 12.85
C ILE A 224 -9.58 26.97 12.28
N ASP A 225 -10.02 26.92 11.01
CA ASP A 225 -10.74 28.02 10.36
C ASP A 225 -12.07 28.34 11.07
N GLY A 226 -12.68 27.36 11.75
CA GLY A 226 -13.85 27.57 12.61
C GLY A 226 -13.63 28.54 13.78
N ALA A 227 -12.39 28.88 14.11
CA ALA A 227 -12.08 29.86 15.15
C ALA A 227 -12.40 31.29 14.68
N GLU A 228 -12.51 31.50 13.35
CA GLU A 228 -12.62 32.82 12.72
C GLU A 228 -11.44 33.75 13.09
N GLY A 229 -10.28 33.14 13.42
CA GLY A 229 -9.08 33.82 13.91
C GLY A 229 -8.92 33.75 15.43
N PHE A 230 -7.69 33.94 15.92
CA PHE A 230 -7.36 33.91 17.34
C PHE A 230 -7.24 35.32 17.96
N GLN A 231 -7.82 36.32 17.32
CA GLN A 231 -7.79 37.73 17.75
C GLN A 231 -8.98 38.06 18.65
N ASN A 232 -8.83 39.03 19.55
CA ASN A 232 -9.91 39.56 20.39
C ASN A 232 -10.58 38.52 21.31
N THR A 233 -9.84 37.53 21.78
CA THR A 233 -10.38 36.45 22.63
C THR A 233 -10.79 36.91 24.04
N HIS A 234 -10.59 38.19 24.37
CA HIS A 234 -11.22 38.85 25.52
C HIS A 234 -12.75 38.94 25.38
N GLN A 235 -13.29 38.84 24.16
CA GLN A 235 -14.72 38.78 23.91
C GLN A 235 -15.24 37.34 24.05
N PRO A 236 -16.31 37.09 24.83
CA PRO A 236 -16.79 35.73 25.10
C PRO A 236 -17.13 34.90 23.86
N GLN A 237 -17.62 35.52 22.79
CA GLN A 237 -17.96 34.81 21.56
C GLN A 237 -16.71 34.31 20.82
N HIS A 238 -15.71 35.18 20.63
CA HIS A 238 -14.44 34.81 20.00
C HIS A 238 -13.67 33.79 20.85
N TYR A 239 -13.75 33.91 22.18
CA TYR A 239 -13.20 32.90 23.11
C TYR A 239 -13.78 31.51 22.88
N GLU A 240 -15.12 31.39 22.90
CA GLU A 240 -15.79 30.10 22.77
C GLU A 240 -15.55 29.48 21.38
N SER A 241 -15.54 30.28 20.31
CA SER A 241 -15.18 29.80 18.96
C SER A 241 -13.74 29.27 18.90
N ALA A 242 -12.77 30.02 19.41
CA ALA A 242 -11.37 29.61 19.44
C ALA A 242 -11.19 28.31 20.25
N LYS A 243 -11.78 28.25 21.45
CA LYS A 243 -11.76 27.07 22.31
C LYS A 243 -12.39 25.84 21.64
N PHE A 244 -13.56 25.99 21.02
CA PHE A 244 -14.24 24.90 20.34
C PHE A 244 -13.42 24.36 19.16
N SER A 245 -12.86 25.24 18.33
CA SER A 245 -11.97 24.86 17.22
C SER A 245 -10.76 24.08 17.70
N ILE A 246 -10.14 24.56 18.77
CA ILE A 246 -9.04 23.90 19.46
C ILE A 246 -9.42 22.48 19.92
N GLU A 247 -10.58 22.31 20.55
CA GLU A 247 -11.09 21.01 20.99
C GLU A 247 -11.33 20.07 19.79
N GLN A 248 -11.82 20.59 18.65
CA GLN A 248 -11.97 19.82 17.41
C GLN A 248 -10.62 19.35 16.86
N VAL A 249 -9.59 20.22 16.86
CA VAL A 249 -8.23 19.85 16.43
C VAL A 249 -7.69 18.70 17.29
N VAL A 250 -7.80 18.81 18.61
CA VAL A 250 -7.36 17.76 19.55
C VAL A 250 -8.12 16.45 19.30
N PHE A 251 -9.44 16.52 19.12
CA PHE A 251 -10.27 15.35 18.83
C PHE A 251 -9.85 14.64 17.53
N ILE A 252 -9.59 15.39 16.46
CA ILE A 252 -9.13 14.81 15.18
C ILE A 252 -7.76 14.15 15.35
N LEU A 253 -6.83 14.82 16.04
CA LEU A 253 -5.49 14.31 16.31
C LEU A 253 -5.51 13.01 17.14
N GLU A 254 -6.36 12.93 18.15
CA GLU A 254 -6.52 11.73 18.97
C GLU A 254 -7.14 10.58 18.15
N LYS A 255 -8.12 10.89 17.31
CA LYS A 255 -8.74 9.91 16.41
C LYS A 255 -7.72 9.28 15.47
N ILE A 256 -6.85 10.08 14.82
CA ILE A 256 -5.81 9.53 13.93
C ILE A 256 -4.71 8.79 14.71
N ARG A 257 -4.39 9.23 15.94
CA ARG A 257 -3.40 8.57 16.81
C ARG A 257 -3.83 7.13 17.05
N ILE A 258 -5.03 6.93 17.59
CA ILE A 258 -5.60 5.60 17.88
C ILE A 258 -5.65 4.73 16.61
N MET A 259 -6.06 5.32 15.49
CA MET A 259 -6.21 4.61 14.22
C MET A 259 -4.87 4.17 13.62
N TRP A 260 -3.87 5.04 13.62
CA TRP A 260 -2.60 4.79 12.94
C TRP A 260 -1.56 4.10 13.83
N GLU A 261 -1.54 4.36 15.14
CA GLU A 261 -0.58 3.76 16.06
C GLU A 261 -0.72 2.24 16.13
N SER A 262 -1.95 1.74 16.05
CA SER A 262 -2.25 0.31 16.08
C SER A 262 -1.97 -0.42 14.76
N ILE A 263 -1.77 0.31 13.64
CA ILE A 263 -1.74 -0.25 12.29
C ILE A 263 -0.45 0.04 11.55
N LEU A 264 0.12 1.23 11.68
CA LEU A 264 1.31 1.62 10.95
C LEU A 264 2.56 1.13 11.69
N PRO A 265 3.58 0.63 10.96
CA PRO A 265 4.89 0.39 11.54
C PRO A 265 5.43 1.65 12.22
N ARG A 266 6.11 1.49 13.36
CA ARG A 266 6.55 2.60 14.23
C ARG A 266 7.26 3.75 13.50
N SER A 267 8.13 3.44 12.54
CA SER A 267 8.84 4.45 11.75
C SER A 267 7.91 5.26 10.84
N ILE A 268 6.97 4.59 10.19
CA ILE A 268 5.99 5.18 9.28
C ILE A 268 4.96 6.01 10.07
N TYR A 269 4.45 5.45 11.18
CA TYR A 269 3.58 6.17 12.10
C TYR A 269 4.20 7.49 12.56
N ARG A 270 5.43 7.43 13.10
CA ARG A 270 6.15 8.61 13.57
C ARG A 270 6.28 9.67 12.49
N LYS A 271 6.76 9.29 11.29
CA LYS A 271 6.93 10.22 10.18
C LYS A 271 5.60 10.85 9.75
N SER A 272 4.54 10.05 9.69
CA SER A 272 3.21 10.51 9.27
C SER A 272 2.62 11.51 10.26
N MET A 273 2.69 11.19 11.56
CA MET A 273 2.24 12.09 12.62
C MET A 273 3.07 13.36 12.69
N CYS A 274 4.40 13.30 12.49
CA CYS A 274 5.24 14.50 12.41
C CYS A 274 4.79 15.43 11.28
N ASN A 275 4.48 14.88 10.09
CA ASN A 275 3.99 15.69 8.98
C ASN A 275 2.65 16.39 9.30
N VAL A 276 1.72 15.67 9.95
CA VAL A 276 0.44 16.25 10.38
C VAL A 276 0.70 17.38 11.38
N LEU A 277 1.42 17.08 12.46
CA LEU A 277 1.69 18.04 13.54
C LEU A 277 2.46 19.26 13.04
N GLY A 278 3.45 19.09 12.16
CA GLY A 278 4.19 20.19 11.55
C GLY A 278 3.28 21.13 10.75
N SER A 279 2.29 20.60 10.04
CA SER A 279 1.29 21.41 9.33
C SER A 279 0.38 22.19 10.29
N VAL A 280 -0.11 21.54 11.35
CA VAL A 280 -0.90 22.20 12.40
C VAL A 280 -0.10 23.32 13.05
N PHE A 281 1.15 23.04 13.39
CA PHE A 281 2.06 23.98 14.02
C PHE A 281 2.31 25.21 13.15
N SER A 282 2.59 24.98 11.86
CA SER A 282 2.78 26.03 10.87
C SER A 282 1.54 26.90 10.71
N ARG A 283 0.34 26.31 10.70
CA ARG A 283 -0.93 27.03 10.59
C ARG A 283 -1.19 27.91 11.80
N ILE A 284 -1.14 27.33 13.00
CA ILE A 284 -1.45 28.05 14.24
C ILE A 284 -0.44 29.16 14.50
N THR A 285 0.85 28.90 14.26
CA THR A 285 1.87 29.93 14.39
C THR A 285 1.62 31.09 13.42
N ARG A 286 1.21 30.80 12.19
CA ARG A 286 0.88 31.86 11.22
C ARG A 286 -0.26 32.73 11.73
N ASP A 287 -1.30 32.12 12.27
CA ASP A 287 -2.48 32.85 12.75
C ASP A 287 -2.16 33.66 14.02
N MET A 288 -1.28 33.17 14.89
CA MET A 288 -0.74 33.95 16.02
C MET A 288 0.09 35.15 15.58
N LEU A 289 0.94 34.98 14.57
CA LEU A 289 1.81 36.06 14.08
C LEU A 289 1.02 37.22 13.45
N LEU A 290 -0.27 37.03 13.16
CA LEU A 290 -1.18 38.07 12.68
C LEU A 290 -1.85 38.87 13.82
N ILE A 291 -1.55 38.56 15.08
CA ILE A 291 -2.04 39.31 16.24
C ILE A 291 -1.05 40.44 16.50
N ASP A 292 -1.38 41.66 16.04
CA ASP A 292 -0.49 42.82 16.04
C ASP A 292 -0.19 43.40 17.44
N ASP A 293 -0.86 42.93 18.51
CA ASP A 293 -0.55 43.28 19.89
C ASP A 293 -0.86 42.07 20.79
N MET A 294 0.15 41.27 21.15
CA MET A 294 -0.03 40.14 22.08
C MET A 294 -0.38 40.68 23.49
N ALA A 295 -1.67 40.80 23.81
CA ALA A 295 -2.10 40.83 25.20
C ALA A 295 -1.80 39.47 25.84
N ALA A 296 -1.27 39.45 27.06
CA ALA A 296 -0.85 38.22 27.74
C ALA A 296 -1.99 37.18 27.88
N GLU A 297 -3.24 37.63 27.89
CA GLU A 297 -4.42 36.77 27.91
C GLU A 297 -4.66 35.99 26.60
N GLU A 298 -4.21 36.48 25.44
CA GLU A 298 -4.39 35.81 24.13
C GLU A 298 -3.37 34.67 23.94
N THR A 299 -2.16 34.82 24.49
CA THR A 299 -1.14 33.77 24.48
C THR A 299 -1.56 32.58 25.36
N LEU A 300 -2.26 32.85 26.47
CA LEU A 300 -2.68 31.85 27.47
C LEU A 300 -3.65 30.79 26.93
N GLN A 301 -4.45 31.13 25.91
CA GLN A 301 -5.43 30.21 25.32
C GLN A 301 -4.80 29.24 24.33
N VAL A 302 -3.85 29.70 23.53
CA VAL A 302 -3.11 28.77 22.67
C VAL A 302 -2.10 27.96 23.47
N ILE A 303 -1.53 28.54 24.52
CA ILE A 303 -0.77 27.81 25.54
C ILE A 303 -1.63 26.73 26.20
N HIS A 304 -2.97 26.84 26.27
CA HIS A 304 -3.81 25.78 26.83
C HIS A 304 -3.96 24.54 25.92
N VAL A 305 -3.81 24.71 24.61
CA VAL A 305 -3.89 23.60 23.63
C VAL A 305 -2.58 22.85 23.52
N MET A 306 -1.52 23.62 23.70
CA MET A 306 -0.15 23.21 23.49
C MET A 306 0.26 21.99 24.34
N PRO A 307 -0.11 21.85 25.63
CA PRO A 307 0.13 20.65 26.44
C PRO A 307 -0.50 19.39 25.86
N TYR A 308 -1.74 19.47 25.36
CA TYR A 308 -2.41 18.34 24.70
C TYR A 308 -1.71 17.96 23.38
N TRP A 309 -1.08 18.92 22.69
CA TRP A 309 -0.26 18.62 21.50
C TRP A 309 1.02 17.86 21.82
N PHE A 310 1.60 18.05 23.00
CA PHE A 310 2.76 17.26 23.41
C PHE A 310 2.39 15.85 23.85
N GLU A 311 1.22 15.62 24.45
CA GLU A 311 0.74 14.27 24.79
C GLU A 311 0.49 13.38 23.56
N ILE A 312 0.05 13.96 22.43
CA ILE A 312 -0.24 13.23 21.18
C ILE A 312 0.98 13.08 20.26
N THR A 313 2.09 13.77 20.54
CA THR A 313 3.32 13.54 19.77
C THR A 313 3.73 12.06 19.93
N PRO A 314 4.09 11.33 18.84
CA PRO A 314 4.43 9.89 18.83
C PRO A 314 5.57 9.44 19.76
N ASN A 315 6.07 10.39 20.54
CA ASN A 315 7.30 10.42 21.25
C ASN A 315 7.10 11.55 22.27
N ASN A 316 6.79 11.23 23.53
CA ASN A 316 6.88 12.09 24.72
C ASN A 316 8.30 12.69 24.92
N TYR A 317 8.95 13.16 23.87
CA TYR A 317 10.35 13.58 23.89
C TYR A 317 10.51 15.07 24.21
N CYS A 318 9.44 15.84 24.32
CA CYS A 318 9.51 17.18 24.86
C CYS A 318 8.17 17.74 25.36
N PRO A 319 7.44 17.07 26.26
CA PRO A 319 6.29 17.70 26.95
C PRO A 319 6.67 19.03 27.64
N GLU A 320 7.96 19.24 27.88
CA GLU A 320 8.54 20.43 28.46
C GLU A 320 8.84 21.55 27.45
N LEU A 321 8.69 21.38 26.13
CA LEU A 321 9.11 22.42 25.16
C LEU A 321 8.43 23.79 25.37
N LEU A 322 7.23 23.78 25.94
CA LEU A 322 6.48 24.98 26.33
C LEU A 322 7.01 25.63 27.60
N ASP A 323 7.48 24.81 28.52
CA ASP A 323 8.04 25.23 29.80
C ASP A 323 9.54 25.55 29.68
N MET A 324 10.15 25.18 28.54
CA MET A 324 11.55 25.39 28.26
C MET A 324 11.85 26.87 28.02
N SER A 325 12.87 27.36 28.70
CA SER A 325 13.44 28.66 28.39
C SER A 325 14.05 28.69 26.98
N LEU A 326 14.20 29.88 26.37
CA LEU A 326 14.91 30.05 25.10
C LEU A 326 16.26 29.32 25.07
N LYS A 327 17.02 29.36 26.17
CA LYS A 327 18.33 28.69 26.27
C LYS A 327 18.22 27.17 26.19
N SER A 328 17.20 26.60 26.82
CA SER A 328 16.95 25.16 26.80
C SER A 328 16.57 24.73 25.38
N ILE A 329 15.75 25.52 24.67
CA ILE A 329 15.36 25.25 23.28
C ILE A 329 16.59 25.26 22.37
N THR A 330 17.48 26.26 22.51
CA THR A 330 18.74 26.31 21.76
C THR A 330 19.61 25.08 22.01
N SER A 331 19.76 24.67 23.27
CA SER A 331 20.58 23.49 23.60
C SER A 331 20.01 22.20 23.01
N CYS A 332 18.68 22.02 23.01
CA CYS A 332 18.03 20.85 22.40
C CYS A 332 18.07 20.87 20.86
N TRP A 333 18.16 22.07 20.25
CA TRP A 333 18.44 22.21 18.83
C TRP A 333 19.89 21.80 18.51
N GLU A 334 20.85 22.29 19.29
CA GLU A 334 22.28 21.98 19.13
C GLU A 334 22.60 20.49 19.33
N SER A 335 21.95 19.84 20.28
CA SER A 335 22.13 18.40 20.52
C SER A 335 21.49 17.52 19.43
N GLY A 336 20.72 18.13 18.51
CA GLY A 336 19.95 17.42 17.49
C GLY A 336 18.70 16.71 18.03
N ASP A 337 18.34 16.91 19.30
CA ASP A 337 17.19 16.24 19.90
C ASP A 337 15.87 16.69 19.26
N LEU A 338 15.74 17.98 18.95
CA LEU A 338 14.56 18.49 18.22
C LEU A 338 14.48 17.93 16.79
N VAL A 339 15.62 17.78 16.10
CA VAL A 339 15.68 17.17 14.76
C VAL A 339 15.31 15.68 14.81
N ARG A 340 15.78 14.96 15.83
CA ARG A 340 15.39 13.56 16.08
C ARG A 340 13.90 13.40 16.41
N CYS A 341 13.28 14.44 16.94
CA CYS A 341 11.83 14.53 17.15
C CYS A 341 11.06 14.90 15.87
N GLY A 342 11.76 15.20 14.77
CA GLY A 342 11.16 15.52 13.48
C GLY A 342 10.93 17.02 13.25
N PHE A 343 11.37 17.89 14.16
CA PHE A 343 11.24 19.35 13.96
C PHE A 343 12.28 19.86 12.97
N THR A 344 11.82 20.72 12.06
CA THR A 344 12.65 21.50 11.14
C THR A 344 13.08 22.81 11.79
N SER A 345 14.17 23.40 11.28
CA SER A 345 14.66 24.71 11.74
C SER A 345 13.57 25.79 11.63
N SER A 346 12.75 25.75 10.58
CA SER A 346 11.62 26.65 10.40
C SER A 346 10.55 26.49 11.47
N GLU A 347 10.21 25.26 11.86
CA GLU A 347 9.19 25.00 12.88
C GLU A 347 9.65 25.47 14.25
N VAL A 348 10.91 25.20 14.63
CA VAL A 348 11.47 25.67 15.91
C VAL A 348 11.55 27.20 15.95
N GLN A 349 11.95 27.84 14.85
CA GLN A 349 11.93 29.31 14.76
C GLN A 349 10.54 29.89 14.89
N ASN A 350 9.55 29.28 14.24
CA ASN A 350 8.16 29.69 14.33
C ASN A 350 7.64 29.55 15.77
N PHE A 351 7.94 28.43 16.44
CA PHE A 351 7.62 28.23 17.85
C PHE A 351 8.19 29.32 18.75
N ILE A 352 9.46 29.65 18.57
CA ILE A 352 10.11 30.71 19.36
C ILE A 352 9.45 32.07 19.12
N LYS A 353 9.08 32.39 17.87
CA LYS A 353 8.41 33.65 17.55
C LYS A 353 7.00 33.73 18.12
N ALA A 354 6.29 32.60 18.16
CA ALA A 354 4.94 32.47 18.67
C ALA A 354 4.86 32.60 20.20
N ILE A 355 5.79 31.97 20.92
CA ILE A 355 5.70 31.83 22.38
C ILE A 355 6.49 32.89 23.15
N PHE A 356 7.58 33.40 22.58
CA PHE A 356 8.42 34.40 23.26
C PHE A 356 8.21 35.78 22.66
N ALA A 357 8.01 36.78 23.54
CA ALA A 357 7.94 38.19 23.16
C ALA A 357 9.23 38.68 22.46
N ASP A 358 9.12 39.74 21.64
CA ASP A 358 10.30 40.29 20.96
C ASP A 358 11.36 40.77 21.95
N SER A 359 12.54 40.15 21.88
CA SER A 359 13.67 40.47 22.76
C SER A 359 14.99 40.23 22.05
N PRO A 360 16.10 40.88 22.48
CA PRO A 360 17.43 40.62 21.94
C PRO A 360 17.82 39.14 22.03
N LEU A 361 17.47 38.49 23.15
CA LEU A 361 17.73 37.06 23.36
C LEU A 361 16.96 36.17 22.38
N ARG A 362 15.70 36.53 22.07
CA ARG A 362 14.91 35.83 21.03
C ARG A 362 15.57 35.95 19.66
N LYS A 363 16.04 37.14 19.28
CA LYS A 363 16.71 37.36 17.97
C LYS A 363 18.02 36.58 17.86
N GLU A 364 18.80 36.54 18.93
CA GLU A 364 20.04 35.75 19.00
C GLU A 364 19.75 34.25 18.86
N CYS A 365 18.78 33.74 19.62
CA CYS A 365 18.33 32.35 19.58
C CYS A 365 17.86 31.93 18.17
N LEU A 366 17.03 32.76 17.53
CA LEU A 366 16.57 32.53 16.15
C LEU A 366 17.73 32.54 15.15
N GLY A 367 18.64 33.51 15.29
CA GLY A 367 19.85 33.58 14.46
C GLY A 367 20.76 32.36 14.63
N TRP A 368 20.80 31.78 15.82
CA TRP A 368 21.57 30.59 16.13
C TRP A 368 20.98 29.34 15.46
N ILE A 369 19.66 29.12 15.60
CA ILE A 369 18.95 27.99 14.99
C ILE A 369 19.06 27.96 13.45
N VAL A 370 19.19 29.13 12.82
CA VAL A 370 19.43 29.25 11.37
C VAL A 370 20.87 28.86 10.99
N ARG A 371 21.84 29.22 11.83
CA ARG A 371 23.28 29.04 11.54
C ARG A 371 23.77 27.63 11.83
N THR A 372 23.07 26.89 12.68
CA THR A 372 23.44 25.54 13.09
C THR A 372 22.50 24.53 12.42
N PRO A 373 22.82 24.03 11.20
CA PRO A 373 22.09 22.92 10.62
C PRO A 373 22.39 21.67 11.43
N ALA A 374 21.40 21.22 12.21
CA ALA A 374 21.44 19.97 12.96
C ALA A 374 20.96 18.80 12.07
#